data_AF-A0A3D2U9B0-F1
#
_entry.id   AF-A0A3D2U9B0-F1
#
_cell.length_a   1.000
_cell.length_b   1.000
_cell.length_c   1.000
_cell.angle_alpha   90.00
_cell.angle_beta   90.00
_cell.angle_gamma   90.00
#
_symmetry.space_group_name_H-M   'P 1'
#
loop_
_entity.id
_entity.type
_entity.pdbx_description
1 polymer ?
#
loop_
_entity_poly.entity_id
_entity_poly.type
_entity_poly.pdbx_seq_one_letter_code
_entity_poly.pdbx_strand_id
1 'polypeptide(L)'
;MEQSPPASPLTALILGAGFAAEGHTIALKAAGVDVVAIASRTESSLATAAEKLEIPRWDTDWRSLLADVQPDIVAVGTPGGVHFEMIQASLQAGCHVLCDKPLTTAAADSRTLFELARDRGLKTAYAASYRYQPQTLYARELVASGRLGEIYEAEFVSHYHWPARMPFGWPHRLEDGGGRLNNNFTHKLAIAQNILGGRGPGCAEVLAVTGECRNDLKRVPIAGKVHDFREYFTRALSVEEAAECEWAEVT
;
A
#
# COMPACT_ATOMS: atom_id res chain seq x y z
N MET A 1 -39.23 13.44 17.16
CA MET A 1 -38.09 12.54 17.00
C MET A 1 -36.84 13.40 17.12
N GLU A 2 -36.18 13.31 18.25
CA GLU A 2 -34.93 14.02 18.52
C GLU A 2 -33.85 13.33 17.68
N GLN A 3 -33.29 14.05 16.69
CA GLN A 3 -32.18 13.53 15.91
C GLN A 3 -30.97 13.44 16.84
N SER A 4 -30.37 12.26 16.97
CA SER A 4 -29.09 12.11 17.67
C SER A 4 -28.09 13.11 17.10
N PRO A 5 -27.22 13.71 17.95
CA PRO A 5 -26.18 14.62 17.46
C PRO A 5 -25.34 13.89 16.40
N PRO A 6 -24.87 14.60 15.36
CA PRO A 6 -23.98 13.99 14.37
C PRO A 6 -22.78 13.40 15.11
N ALA A 7 -22.44 12.14 14.81
CA ALA A 7 -21.27 11.50 15.39
C ALA A 7 -20.04 12.36 15.09
N SER A 8 -19.17 12.56 16.10
CA SER A 8 -17.88 13.22 15.88
C SER A 8 -17.15 12.52 14.74
N PRO A 9 -16.44 13.28 13.87
CA PRO A 9 -15.67 12.67 12.79
C PRO A 9 -14.65 11.69 13.37
N LEU A 10 -14.47 10.55 12.69
CA LEU A 10 -13.41 9.60 13.04
C LEU A 10 -12.06 10.30 12.90
N THR A 11 -11.10 9.90 13.73
CA THR A 11 -9.74 10.42 13.73
C THR A 11 -8.77 9.42 13.10
N ALA A 12 -7.70 9.92 12.47
CA ALA A 12 -6.68 9.08 11.86
C ALA A 12 -5.24 9.51 12.16
N LEU A 13 -4.38 8.51 12.37
CA LEU A 13 -2.92 8.61 12.38
C LEU A 13 -2.36 8.01 11.08
N ILE A 14 -1.47 8.74 10.42
CA ILE A 14 -0.80 8.31 9.19
C ILE A 14 0.62 7.82 9.52
N LEU A 15 0.99 6.63 9.08
CA LEU A 15 2.35 6.09 9.20
C LEU A 15 3.01 6.09 7.82
N GLY A 16 4.07 6.89 7.67
CA GLY A 16 4.77 7.16 6.42
C GLY A 16 4.57 8.60 5.95
N ALA A 17 5.54 9.11 5.18
CA ALA A 17 5.52 10.46 4.61
C ALA A 17 5.76 10.46 3.08
N GLY A 18 5.64 9.29 2.44
CA GLY A 18 5.82 9.13 0.99
C GLY A 18 4.50 9.11 0.22
N PHE A 19 4.58 8.68 -1.05
CA PHE A 19 3.45 8.64 -1.97
C PHE A 19 2.16 7.98 -1.44
N ALA A 20 2.27 6.79 -0.84
CA ALA A 20 1.09 6.06 -0.34
C ALA A 20 0.42 6.80 0.82
N ALA A 21 1.21 7.27 1.80
CA ALA A 21 0.73 8.06 2.92
C ALA A 21 0.05 9.36 2.48
N GLU A 22 0.60 10.07 1.50
CA GLU A 22 -0.03 11.24 0.88
C GLU A 22 -1.42 10.90 0.33
N GLY A 23 -1.51 9.81 -0.45
CA GLY A 23 -2.78 9.34 -1.01
C GLY A 23 -3.81 8.95 0.06
N HIS A 24 -3.39 8.26 1.12
CA HIS A 24 -4.27 7.89 2.23
C HIS A 24 -4.79 9.12 2.98
N THR A 25 -3.94 10.09 3.26
CA THR A 25 -4.36 11.34 3.91
C THR A 25 -5.42 12.07 3.10
N ILE A 26 -5.19 12.26 1.80
CA ILE A 26 -6.15 12.93 0.91
C ILE A 26 -7.48 12.17 0.88
N ALA A 27 -7.44 10.84 0.73
CA ALA A 27 -8.64 10.01 0.67
C ALA A 27 -9.43 10.02 1.99
N LEU A 28 -8.75 9.96 3.14
CA LEU A 28 -9.38 10.00 4.46
C LEU A 28 -10.03 11.36 4.74
N LYS A 29 -9.32 12.47 4.47
CA LYS A 29 -9.88 13.82 4.58
C LYS A 29 -11.11 14.00 3.69
N ALA A 30 -11.05 13.51 2.44
CA ALA A 30 -12.19 13.54 1.52
C ALA A 30 -13.38 12.70 1.99
N ALA A 31 -13.15 11.67 2.82
CA ALA A 31 -14.18 10.86 3.46
C ALA A 31 -14.72 11.46 4.77
N GLY A 32 -14.27 12.66 5.17
CA GLY A 32 -14.68 13.32 6.41
C GLY A 32 -13.98 12.83 7.67
N VAL A 33 -12.85 12.13 7.53
CA VAL A 33 -11.99 11.70 8.65
C VAL A 33 -11.03 12.84 9.01
N ASP A 34 -10.91 13.13 10.30
CA ASP A 34 -9.96 14.10 10.83
C ASP A 34 -8.57 13.46 10.96
N VAL A 35 -7.62 13.90 10.13
CA VAL A 35 -6.25 13.38 10.15
C VAL A 35 -5.44 14.18 11.17
N VAL A 36 -5.35 13.63 12.39
CA VAL A 36 -4.85 14.34 13.57
C VAL A 36 -3.33 14.27 13.73
N ALA A 37 -2.67 13.29 13.11
CA ALA A 37 -1.25 13.04 13.30
C ALA A 37 -0.59 12.26 12.15
N ILE A 38 0.72 12.45 11.96
CA ILE A 38 1.55 11.71 10.99
C ILE A 38 2.90 11.34 11.60
N ALA A 39 3.42 10.14 11.31
CA ALA A 39 4.73 9.72 11.75
C ALA A 39 5.58 9.10 10.64
N SER A 40 6.88 9.40 10.64
CA SER A 40 7.86 8.82 9.70
C SER A 40 9.27 8.94 10.26
N ARG A 41 10.16 8.01 9.89
CA ARG A 41 11.54 7.95 10.44
C ARG A 41 12.43 9.13 10.05
N THR A 42 12.11 9.87 8.99
CA THR A 42 12.98 10.92 8.44
C THR A 42 12.32 12.28 8.63
N GLU A 43 12.82 13.04 9.61
CA GLU A 43 12.28 14.32 10.05
C GLU A 43 12.08 15.32 8.92
N SER A 44 13.07 15.49 8.02
CA SER A 44 12.97 16.44 6.90
C SER A 44 11.78 16.14 5.97
N SER A 45 11.63 14.87 5.55
CA SER A 45 10.49 14.44 4.73
C SER A 45 9.16 14.53 5.46
N LEU A 46 9.18 14.28 6.78
CA LEU A 46 7.99 14.32 7.63
C LEU A 46 7.46 15.73 7.80
N ALA A 47 8.33 16.70 8.09
CA ALA A 47 7.97 18.10 8.24
C ALA A 47 7.36 18.66 6.95
N THR A 48 7.97 18.38 5.79
CA THR A 48 7.43 18.77 4.48
C THR A 48 6.06 18.14 4.21
N ALA A 49 5.89 16.84 4.52
CA ALA A 49 4.62 16.16 4.32
C ALA A 49 3.52 16.71 5.25
N ALA A 50 3.83 16.94 6.52
CA ALA A 50 2.88 17.46 7.51
C ALA A 50 2.41 18.88 7.16
N GLU A 51 3.31 19.76 6.72
CA GLU A 51 2.97 21.09 6.23
C GLU A 51 2.10 21.03 4.98
N LYS A 52 2.55 20.30 3.95
CA LYS A 52 1.82 20.16 2.68
C LYS A 52 0.42 19.59 2.86
N LEU A 53 0.26 18.65 3.79
CA LEU A 53 -1.00 17.95 4.03
C LEU A 53 -1.81 18.54 5.17
N GLU A 54 -1.37 19.65 5.78
CA GLU A 54 -2.05 20.32 6.89
C GLU A 54 -2.40 19.33 8.01
N ILE A 55 -1.39 18.60 8.49
CA ILE A 55 -1.52 17.65 9.61
C ILE A 55 -0.91 18.31 10.86
N PRO A 56 -1.69 18.51 11.94
CA PRO A 56 -1.29 19.40 13.03
C PRO A 56 -0.21 18.83 13.96
N ARG A 57 -0.04 17.50 14.00
CA ARG A 57 0.95 16.82 14.85
C ARG A 57 1.80 15.86 14.04
N TRP A 58 3.09 15.84 14.31
CA TRP A 58 4.00 14.87 13.72
C TRP A 58 5.11 14.49 14.68
N ASP A 59 5.57 13.24 14.58
CA ASP A 59 6.70 12.71 15.36
C ASP A 59 7.47 11.66 14.55
N THR A 60 8.75 11.50 14.83
CA THR A 60 9.56 10.42 14.26
C THR A 60 9.34 9.07 14.95
N ASP A 61 8.77 9.07 16.16
CA ASP A 61 8.34 7.87 16.88
C ASP A 61 6.81 7.68 16.79
N TRP A 62 6.41 6.77 15.90
CA TRP A 62 5.01 6.43 15.72
C TRP A 62 4.38 5.75 16.94
N ARG A 63 5.15 5.10 17.83
CA ARG A 63 4.58 4.41 19.01
C ARG A 63 4.14 5.41 20.06
N SER A 64 4.99 6.38 20.36
CA SER A 64 4.64 7.49 21.25
C SER A 64 3.43 8.23 20.71
N LEU A 65 3.40 8.52 19.40
CA LEU A 65 2.28 9.22 18.78
C LEU A 65 0.99 8.40 18.81
N LEU A 66 1.04 7.09 18.53
CA LEU A 66 -0.13 6.19 18.63
C LEU A 66 -0.70 6.17 20.06
N ALA A 67 0.17 6.11 21.07
CA ALA A 67 -0.23 6.08 22.48
C ALA A 67 -0.83 7.42 22.96
N ASP A 68 -0.31 8.55 22.47
CA ASP A 68 -0.79 9.89 22.80
C ASP A 68 -2.13 10.21 22.11
N VAL A 69 -2.23 10.00 20.80
CA VAL A 69 -3.39 10.47 20.02
C VAL A 69 -4.57 9.52 20.03
N GLN A 70 -4.33 8.21 20.26
CA GLN A 70 -5.36 7.17 20.35
C GLN A 70 -6.43 7.27 19.24
N PRO A 71 -6.02 7.17 17.96
CA PRO A 71 -6.89 7.46 16.83
C PRO A 71 -7.88 6.30 16.57
N ASP A 72 -8.99 6.59 15.89
CA ASP A 72 -9.91 5.54 15.45
C ASP A 72 -9.31 4.68 14.32
N ILE A 73 -8.52 5.31 13.44
CA ILE A 73 -7.92 4.69 12.25
C ILE A 73 -6.41 4.90 12.25
N VAL A 74 -5.65 3.86 11.92
CA VAL A 74 -4.24 3.99 11.53
C VAL A 74 -4.09 3.65 10.06
N ALA A 75 -3.54 4.59 9.28
CA ALA A 75 -3.24 4.39 7.86
C ALA A 75 -1.75 4.14 7.65
N VAL A 76 -1.38 2.92 7.26
CA VAL A 76 0.00 2.47 7.05
C VAL A 76 0.37 2.62 5.57
N GLY A 77 1.19 3.62 5.25
CA GLY A 77 1.73 3.92 3.92
C GLY A 77 3.27 3.90 3.88
N THR A 78 3.88 3.01 4.66
CA THR A 78 5.34 2.78 4.71
C THR A 78 5.76 1.71 3.68
N PRO A 79 7.05 1.42 3.50
CA PRO A 79 7.47 0.23 2.77
C PRO A 79 6.99 -1.06 3.47
N GLY A 80 6.64 -2.07 2.68
CA GLY A 80 5.95 -3.29 3.16
C GLY A 80 6.68 -4.11 4.23
N GLY A 81 8.02 -3.98 4.32
CA GLY A 81 8.84 -4.71 5.29
C GLY A 81 8.55 -4.39 6.76
N VAL A 82 7.96 -3.22 7.05
CA VAL A 82 7.67 -2.78 8.43
C VAL A 82 6.18 -2.78 8.79
N HIS A 83 5.32 -3.23 7.86
CA HIS A 83 3.87 -3.20 8.06
C HIS A 83 3.41 -4.06 9.22
N PHE A 84 3.98 -5.26 9.39
CA PHE A 84 3.48 -6.22 10.38
C PHE A 84 3.42 -5.63 11.79
N GLU A 85 4.52 -5.05 12.24
CA GLU A 85 4.63 -4.47 13.58
C GLU A 85 3.66 -3.29 13.76
N MET A 86 3.59 -2.39 12.77
CA MET A 86 2.72 -1.22 12.80
C MET A 86 1.24 -1.61 12.86
N ILE A 87 0.83 -2.58 12.03
CA ILE A 87 -0.55 -3.08 12.00
C ILE A 87 -0.87 -3.80 13.32
N GLN A 88 0.02 -4.68 13.79
CA GLN A 88 -0.20 -5.42 15.03
C GLN A 88 -0.40 -4.48 16.22
N ALA A 89 0.47 -3.48 16.39
CA ALA A 89 0.38 -2.51 17.46
C ALA A 89 -0.90 -1.66 17.38
N SER A 90 -1.29 -1.26 16.17
CA SER A 90 -2.51 -0.48 15.93
C SER A 90 -3.76 -1.29 16.28
N LEU A 91 -3.82 -2.56 15.87
CA LEU A 91 -4.91 -3.47 16.23
C LEU A 91 -4.93 -3.77 17.74
N GLN A 92 -3.77 -3.84 18.40
CA GLN A 92 -3.69 -4.02 19.85
C GLN A 92 -4.16 -2.77 20.61
N ALA A 93 -3.95 -1.58 20.04
CA ALA A 93 -4.46 -0.31 20.56
C ALA A 93 -5.97 -0.10 20.32
N GLY A 94 -6.64 -1.01 19.59
CA GLY A 94 -8.07 -0.90 19.30
C GLY A 94 -8.39 -0.10 18.04
N CYS A 95 -7.40 0.28 17.24
CA CYS A 95 -7.60 1.06 16.02
C CYS A 95 -8.04 0.19 14.85
N HIS A 96 -8.90 0.73 13.97
CA HIS A 96 -9.09 0.21 12.63
C HIS A 96 -7.83 0.48 11.79
N VAL A 97 -7.56 -0.37 10.79
CA VAL A 97 -6.32 -0.25 9.99
C VAL A 97 -6.62 -0.14 8.50
N LEU A 98 -6.10 0.90 7.86
CA LEU A 98 -5.95 1.00 6.41
C LEU A 98 -4.47 0.75 6.09
N CYS A 99 -4.15 -0.22 5.25
CA CYS A 99 -2.76 -0.54 4.93
C CYS A 99 -2.51 -0.56 3.43
N ASP A 100 -1.42 0.07 2.99
CA ASP A 100 -0.93 -0.02 1.63
C ASP A 100 -0.43 -1.43 1.31
N LYS A 101 -0.38 -1.73 0.02
CA LYS A 101 0.16 -3.01 -0.46
C LYS A 101 1.70 -2.99 -0.46
N PRO A 102 2.37 -4.15 -0.26
CA PRO A 102 1.82 -5.42 0.19
C PRO A 102 1.41 -5.37 1.68
N LEU A 103 0.48 -6.23 2.10
CA LEU A 103 -0.01 -6.20 3.50
C LEU A 103 1.12 -6.54 4.49
N THR A 104 1.89 -7.58 4.17
CA THR A 104 3.14 -7.99 4.84
C THR A 104 4.05 -8.65 3.80
N THR A 105 5.27 -9.03 4.18
CA THR A 105 6.20 -9.77 3.31
C THR A 105 5.87 -11.26 3.17
N ALA A 106 5.05 -11.82 4.07
CA ALA A 106 4.66 -13.23 4.06
C ALA A 106 3.16 -13.43 4.34
N ALA A 107 2.55 -14.39 3.65
CA ALA A 107 1.12 -14.69 3.79
C ALA A 107 0.74 -15.19 5.21
N ALA A 108 1.65 -15.88 5.90
CA ALA A 108 1.44 -16.32 7.29
C ALA A 108 1.25 -15.13 8.24
N ASP A 109 2.08 -14.10 8.09
CA ASP A 109 1.99 -12.86 8.89
C ASP A 109 0.69 -12.11 8.60
N SER A 110 0.31 -12.00 7.33
CA SER A 110 -0.98 -11.44 6.92
C SER A 110 -2.17 -12.18 7.55
N ARG A 111 -2.12 -13.51 7.62
CA ARG A 111 -3.15 -14.33 8.29
C ARG A 111 -3.23 -14.04 9.78
N THR A 112 -2.10 -13.97 10.47
CA THR A 112 -2.03 -13.61 11.89
C THR A 112 -2.71 -12.27 12.17
N LEU A 113 -2.45 -11.25 11.36
CA LEU A 113 -3.06 -9.92 11.52
C LEU A 113 -4.56 -9.94 11.22
N PHE A 114 -5.00 -10.72 10.24
CA PHE A 114 -6.42 -10.89 9.93
C PHE A 114 -7.19 -11.52 11.09
N GLU A 115 -6.66 -12.59 11.67
CA GLU A 115 -7.26 -13.27 12.83
C GLU A 115 -7.31 -12.32 14.04
N LEU A 116 -6.23 -11.57 14.28
CA LEU A 116 -6.18 -10.56 15.34
C LEU A 116 -7.25 -9.48 15.19
N ALA A 117 -7.42 -8.93 13.98
CA ALA A 117 -8.44 -7.92 13.71
C ALA A 117 -9.85 -8.48 13.90
N ARG A 118 -10.10 -9.69 13.39
CA ARG A 118 -11.38 -10.40 13.53
C ARG A 118 -11.73 -10.61 15.00
N ASP A 119 -10.80 -11.12 15.79
CA ASP A 119 -11.03 -11.48 17.19
C ASP A 119 -11.29 -10.24 18.06
N ARG A 120 -10.78 -9.07 17.66
CA ARG A 120 -11.08 -7.78 18.29
C ARG A 120 -12.28 -7.03 17.70
N GLY A 121 -12.92 -7.56 16.66
CA GLY A 121 -14.03 -6.89 15.97
C GLY A 121 -13.61 -5.62 15.21
N LEU A 122 -12.33 -5.48 14.87
CA LEU A 122 -11.77 -4.31 14.19
C LEU A 122 -11.86 -4.46 12.67
N LYS A 123 -12.00 -3.34 11.97
CA LYS A 123 -12.02 -3.30 10.50
C LYS A 123 -10.61 -3.13 9.96
N THR A 124 -10.33 -3.82 8.87
CA THR A 124 -9.12 -3.64 8.06
C THR A 124 -9.50 -3.30 6.63
N ALA A 125 -8.70 -2.44 6.00
CA ALA A 125 -8.81 -2.09 4.59
C ALA A 125 -7.44 -2.21 3.92
N TYR A 126 -7.42 -2.79 2.72
CA TYR A 126 -6.21 -3.06 1.96
C TYR A 126 -6.17 -2.19 0.69
N ALA A 127 -5.19 -1.30 0.59
CA ALA A 127 -5.11 -0.29 -0.45
C ALA A 127 -4.37 -0.77 -1.72
N ALA A 128 -4.85 -1.85 -2.33
CA ALA A 128 -4.48 -2.18 -3.71
C ALA A 128 -5.27 -1.29 -4.70
N SER A 129 -4.96 0.01 -4.71
CA SER A 129 -5.76 1.08 -5.32
C SER A 129 -6.16 0.86 -6.78
N TYR A 130 -5.33 0.16 -7.56
CA TYR A 130 -5.62 -0.11 -8.98
C TYR A 130 -6.88 -0.95 -9.22
N ARG A 131 -7.36 -1.65 -8.19
CA ARG A 131 -8.63 -2.37 -8.26
C ARG A 131 -9.84 -1.42 -8.42
N TYR A 132 -9.68 -0.14 -8.10
CA TYR A 132 -10.73 0.89 -8.20
C TYR A 132 -10.63 1.74 -9.47
N GLN A 133 -9.69 1.44 -10.37
CA GLN A 133 -9.58 2.17 -11.63
C GLN A 133 -10.84 1.98 -12.49
N PRO A 134 -11.28 3.01 -13.25
CA PRO A 134 -12.50 2.93 -14.05
C PRO A 134 -12.57 1.72 -14.98
N GLN A 135 -11.45 1.36 -15.63
CA GLN A 135 -11.39 0.17 -16.49
C GLN A 135 -11.60 -1.14 -15.73
N THR A 136 -11.08 -1.24 -14.50
CA THR A 136 -11.26 -2.42 -13.64
C THR A 136 -12.71 -2.52 -13.19
N LEU A 137 -13.32 -1.40 -12.79
CA LEU A 137 -14.72 -1.35 -12.37
C LEU A 137 -15.67 -1.68 -13.52
N TYR A 138 -15.40 -1.17 -14.72
CA TYR A 138 -16.19 -1.48 -15.91
C TYR A 138 -16.05 -2.96 -16.32
N ALA A 139 -14.84 -3.51 -16.31
CA ALA A 139 -14.63 -4.94 -16.57
C ALA A 139 -15.40 -5.82 -15.57
N ARG A 140 -15.39 -5.46 -14.28
CA ARG A 140 -16.21 -6.10 -13.25
C ARG A 140 -17.71 -6.02 -13.58
N GLU A 141 -18.21 -4.88 -14.03
CA GLU A 141 -19.63 -4.73 -14.39
C GLU A 141 -20.02 -5.67 -15.54
N LEU A 142 -19.17 -5.79 -16.57
CA LEU A 142 -19.39 -6.70 -17.69
C LEU A 142 -19.44 -8.17 -17.25
N VAL A 143 -18.53 -8.58 -16.36
CA VAL A 143 -18.51 -9.92 -15.78
C VAL A 143 -19.73 -10.15 -14.88
N ALA A 144 -19.97 -9.26 -13.92
CA ALA A 144 -21.06 -9.38 -12.96
C ALA A 144 -22.44 -9.37 -13.63
N SER A 145 -22.61 -8.66 -14.74
CA SER A 145 -23.87 -8.65 -15.51
C SER A 145 -24.08 -9.91 -16.35
N GLY A 146 -23.09 -10.80 -16.46
CA GLY A 146 -23.16 -12.00 -17.30
C GLY A 146 -23.07 -11.70 -18.80
N ARG A 147 -22.71 -10.48 -19.20
CA ARG A 147 -22.60 -10.08 -20.62
C ARG A 147 -21.54 -10.87 -21.39
N LEU A 148 -20.59 -11.47 -20.68
CA LEU A 148 -19.52 -12.29 -21.25
C LEU A 148 -19.80 -13.80 -21.18
N GLY A 149 -20.93 -14.22 -20.58
CA GLY A 149 -21.20 -15.62 -20.28
C GLY A 149 -20.37 -16.16 -19.12
N GLU A 150 -20.16 -17.47 -19.10
CA GLU A 150 -19.28 -18.14 -18.15
C GLU A 150 -17.81 -17.82 -18.47
N ILE A 151 -17.06 -17.37 -17.46
CA ILE A 151 -15.63 -17.09 -17.61
C ILE A 151 -14.86 -18.39 -17.36
N TYR A 152 -14.24 -18.92 -18.42
CA TYR A 152 -13.39 -20.12 -18.32
C TYR A 152 -11.95 -19.78 -17.93
N GLU A 153 -11.40 -18.70 -18.47
CA GLU A 153 -10.01 -18.29 -18.26
C GLU A 153 -9.89 -16.76 -18.34
N ALA A 154 -8.99 -16.20 -17.54
CA ALA A 154 -8.62 -14.79 -17.60
C ALA A 154 -7.11 -14.64 -17.37
N GLU A 155 -6.43 -14.00 -18.32
CA GLU A 155 -5.00 -13.74 -18.25
C GLU A 155 -4.73 -12.29 -17.82
N PHE A 156 -3.86 -12.10 -16.82
CA PHE A 156 -3.49 -10.78 -16.30
C PHE A 156 -2.00 -10.55 -16.41
N VAL A 157 -1.59 -9.73 -17.38
CA VAL A 157 -0.18 -9.44 -17.64
C VAL A 157 0.21 -8.07 -17.06
N SER A 158 1.45 -7.98 -16.55
CA SER A 158 2.02 -6.74 -16.05
C SER A 158 3.46 -6.56 -16.51
N HIS A 159 3.65 -5.69 -17.49
CA HIS A 159 4.98 -5.17 -17.82
C HIS A 159 5.21 -3.89 -17.04
N TYR A 160 6.41 -3.73 -16.50
CA TYR A 160 6.80 -2.53 -15.78
C TYR A 160 8.24 -2.22 -16.16
N HIS A 161 8.45 -1.06 -16.77
CA HIS A 161 9.75 -0.66 -17.28
C HIS A 161 10.46 0.19 -16.22
N TRP A 162 11.26 -0.46 -15.38
CA TRP A 162 12.14 0.26 -14.45
C TRP A 162 13.40 0.72 -15.18
N PRO A 163 13.79 2.01 -15.07
CA PRO A 163 15.08 2.47 -15.55
C PRO A 163 16.22 1.61 -14.99
N ALA A 164 17.07 1.08 -15.85
CA ALA A 164 18.17 0.18 -15.47
C ALA A 164 19.21 0.84 -14.54
N ARG A 165 19.22 2.18 -14.47
CA ARG A 165 20.15 2.99 -13.67
C ARG A 165 19.44 3.79 -12.58
N MET A 166 18.24 3.36 -12.16
CA MET A 166 17.63 3.95 -10.96
C MET A 166 18.46 3.64 -9.72
N PRO A 167 18.46 4.51 -8.70
CA PRO A 167 19.13 4.23 -7.45
C PRO A 167 18.62 2.96 -6.76
N PHE A 168 19.52 2.21 -6.14
CA PHE A 168 19.19 1.11 -5.25
C PHE A 168 18.35 1.58 -4.06
N GLY A 169 17.42 0.73 -3.60
CA GLY A 169 16.43 1.12 -2.61
C GLY A 169 15.46 0.01 -2.25
N TRP A 170 14.51 0.30 -1.37
CA TRP A 170 13.55 -0.68 -0.83
C TRP A 170 12.79 -1.49 -1.90
N PRO A 171 12.43 -0.97 -3.10
CA PRO A 171 11.71 -1.77 -4.09
C PRO A 171 12.51 -2.96 -4.62
N HIS A 172 13.84 -2.95 -4.44
CA HIS A 172 14.77 -3.97 -4.91
C HIS A 172 15.09 -5.05 -3.87
N ARG A 173 14.46 -4.99 -2.68
CA ARG A 173 14.74 -5.89 -1.56
C ARG A 173 13.46 -6.54 -1.08
N LEU A 174 13.41 -7.87 -1.08
CA LEU A 174 12.23 -8.63 -0.64
C LEU A 174 11.91 -8.37 0.84
N GLU A 175 12.92 -8.30 1.71
CA GLU A 175 12.75 -8.05 3.14
C GLU A 175 12.12 -6.68 3.45
N ASP A 176 12.28 -5.70 2.55
CA ASP A 176 11.68 -4.37 2.68
C ASP A 176 10.29 -4.26 2.05
N GLY A 177 9.73 -5.37 1.56
CA GLY A 177 8.45 -5.39 0.83
C GLY A 177 8.57 -5.04 -0.66
N GLY A 178 9.79 -5.02 -1.19
CA GLY A 178 10.09 -4.88 -2.61
C GLY A 178 9.86 -6.17 -3.41
N GLY A 179 10.39 -6.22 -4.63
CA GLY A 179 10.26 -7.37 -5.53
C GLY A 179 8.97 -7.37 -6.35
N ARG A 180 9.04 -7.99 -7.54
CA ARG A 180 7.96 -7.94 -8.53
C ARG A 180 6.70 -8.69 -8.08
N LEU A 181 6.86 -9.85 -7.46
CA LEU A 181 5.72 -10.65 -6.97
C LEU A 181 5.11 -10.06 -5.68
N ASN A 182 5.94 -9.60 -4.76
CA ASN A 182 5.42 -9.08 -3.50
C ASN A 182 4.77 -7.69 -3.70
N ASN A 183 5.46 -6.77 -4.39
CA ASN A 183 5.03 -5.38 -4.48
C ASN A 183 4.10 -5.07 -5.67
N ASN A 184 4.35 -5.64 -6.85
CA ASN A 184 3.60 -5.30 -8.07
C ASN A 184 2.46 -6.29 -8.34
N PHE A 185 2.71 -7.59 -8.20
CA PHE A 185 1.68 -8.61 -8.48
C PHE A 185 0.49 -8.52 -7.54
N THR A 186 0.66 -8.03 -6.31
CA THR A 186 -0.47 -7.78 -5.39
C THR A 186 -1.52 -6.81 -5.97
N HIS A 187 -1.12 -5.82 -6.79
CA HIS A 187 -2.09 -5.02 -7.56
C HIS A 187 -2.84 -5.86 -8.59
N LYS A 188 -2.15 -6.73 -9.31
CA LYS A 188 -2.74 -7.57 -10.37
C LYS A 188 -3.68 -8.60 -9.79
N LEU A 189 -3.30 -9.24 -8.69
CA LEU A 189 -4.17 -10.14 -7.95
C LEU A 189 -5.42 -9.41 -7.45
N ALA A 190 -5.29 -8.20 -6.90
CA ALA A 190 -6.43 -7.43 -6.46
C ALA A 190 -7.36 -7.00 -7.62
N ILE A 191 -6.81 -6.68 -8.80
CA ILE A 191 -7.58 -6.42 -10.02
C ILE A 191 -8.35 -7.68 -10.43
N ALA A 192 -7.66 -8.82 -10.54
CA ALA A 192 -8.27 -10.10 -10.93
C ALA A 192 -9.39 -10.51 -9.98
N GLN A 193 -9.15 -10.44 -8.67
CA GLN A 193 -10.16 -10.71 -7.65
C GLN A 193 -11.33 -9.73 -7.70
N ASN A 194 -11.12 -8.47 -8.08
CA ASN A 194 -12.21 -7.50 -8.19
C ASN A 194 -13.06 -7.74 -9.45
N ILE A 195 -12.44 -8.09 -10.58
CA ILE A 195 -13.15 -8.35 -11.83
C ILE A 195 -13.93 -9.66 -11.76
N LEU A 196 -13.28 -10.73 -11.30
CA LEU A 196 -13.83 -12.08 -11.34
C LEU A 196 -14.67 -12.41 -10.10
N GLY A 197 -14.30 -11.87 -8.94
CA GLY A 197 -14.98 -12.17 -7.68
C GLY A 197 -16.28 -11.39 -7.47
N GLY A 198 -17.00 -11.74 -6.41
CA GLY A 198 -18.20 -11.02 -5.97
C GLY A 198 -19.49 -11.79 -6.22
N ARG A 199 -20.57 -11.04 -6.51
CA ARG A 199 -21.92 -11.58 -6.72
C ARG A 199 -22.42 -11.17 -8.12
N GLY A 200 -22.89 -12.15 -8.87
CA GLY A 200 -23.44 -11.96 -10.23
C GLY A 200 -23.31 -13.24 -11.05
N PRO A 201 -24.13 -13.42 -12.11
CA PRO A 201 -24.12 -14.63 -12.94
C PRO A 201 -22.79 -14.95 -13.62
N GLY A 202 -21.92 -13.96 -13.88
CA GLY A 202 -20.57 -14.20 -14.42
C GLY A 202 -19.44 -14.15 -13.39
N CYS A 203 -19.74 -13.91 -12.11
CA CYS A 203 -18.73 -13.93 -11.05
C CYS A 203 -18.33 -15.38 -10.72
N ALA A 204 -17.05 -15.60 -10.41
CA ALA A 204 -16.49 -16.89 -10.06
C ALA A 204 -15.66 -16.80 -8.77
N GLU A 205 -15.53 -17.93 -8.08
CA GLU A 205 -14.57 -18.08 -7.00
C GLU A 205 -13.19 -18.37 -7.60
N VAL A 206 -12.17 -17.60 -7.18
CA VAL A 206 -10.78 -17.88 -7.57
C VAL A 206 -10.28 -19.04 -6.72
N LEU A 207 -10.24 -20.25 -7.29
CA LEU A 207 -9.84 -21.47 -6.60
C LEU A 207 -8.32 -21.62 -6.45
N ALA A 208 -7.57 -21.16 -7.46
CA ALA A 208 -6.12 -21.27 -7.49
C ALA A 208 -5.51 -20.13 -8.31
N VAL A 209 -4.25 -19.81 -8.03
CA VAL A 209 -3.46 -18.83 -8.77
C VAL A 209 -2.10 -19.44 -9.02
N THR A 210 -1.66 -19.43 -10.27
CA THR A 210 -0.32 -19.83 -10.69
C THR A 210 0.33 -18.68 -11.42
N GLY A 211 1.66 -18.64 -11.47
CA GLY A 211 2.35 -17.58 -12.20
C GLY A 211 3.86 -17.75 -12.20
N GLU A 212 4.48 -17.10 -13.17
CA GLU A 212 5.92 -16.96 -13.29
C GLU A 212 6.28 -15.47 -13.16
N CYS A 213 7.43 -15.19 -12.54
CA CYS A 213 8.00 -13.86 -12.56
C CYS A 213 9.38 -13.89 -13.18
N ARG A 214 9.53 -13.16 -14.28
CA ARG A 214 10.82 -12.87 -14.87
C ARG A 214 11.32 -11.52 -14.35
N ASN A 215 12.48 -11.53 -13.70
CA ASN A 215 13.19 -10.30 -13.33
C ASN A 215 14.39 -10.10 -14.25
N ASP A 216 14.29 -9.13 -15.16
CA ASP A 216 15.37 -8.75 -16.09
C ASP A 216 16.29 -7.66 -15.51
N LEU A 217 15.88 -6.98 -14.44
CA LEU A 217 16.73 -6.01 -13.74
C LEU A 217 17.48 -6.72 -12.62
N LYS A 218 18.70 -7.19 -12.93
CA LYS A 218 19.52 -7.97 -11.99
C LYS A 218 20.28 -7.12 -10.99
N ARG A 219 20.75 -5.94 -11.41
CA ARG A 219 21.51 -5.02 -10.57
C ARG A 219 21.18 -3.57 -10.86
N VAL A 220 21.35 -2.71 -9.86
CA VAL A 220 21.15 -1.26 -9.95
C VAL A 220 22.27 -0.51 -9.21
N PRO A 221 22.60 0.74 -9.61
CA PRO A 221 23.65 1.51 -8.96
C PRO A 221 23.25 1.93 -7.54
N ILE A 222 24.21 1.92 -6.61
CA ILE A 222 24.06 2.46 -5.27
C ILE A 222 24.35 3.96 -5.33
N ALA A 223 23.30 4.79 -5.36
CA ALA A 223 23.46 6.24 -5.54
C ALA A 223 22.41 7.06 -4.81
N GLY A 224 22.80 7.71 -3.71
CA GLY A 224 21.91 8.56 -2.91
C GLY A 224 20.74 7.80 -2.28
N LYS A 225 20.03 8.45 -1.35
CA LYS A 225 18.82 7.88 -0.75
C LYS A 225 17.59 8.43 -1.48
N VAL A 226 16.70 7.52 -1.90
CA VAL A 226 15.41 7.87 -2.48
C VAL A 226 14.30 7.56 -1.48
N HIS A 227 13.69 8.60 -0.94
CA HIS A 227 12.65 8.49 0.08
C HIS A 227 11.25 8.31 -0.52
N ASP A 228 10.95 9.01 -1.60
CA ASP A 228 9.66 8.92 -2.29
C ASP A 228 9.72 7.96 -3.48
N PHE A 229 8.78 7.02 -3.55
CA PHE A 229 8.69 6.05 -4.64
C PHE A 229 8.61 6.73 -6.03
N ARG A 230 7.99 7.91 -6.12
CA ARG A 230 7.83 8.67 -7.38
C ARG A 230 9.16 9.12 -7.98
N GLU A 231 10.18 9.30 -7.14
CA GLU A 231 11.48 9.83 -7.57
C GLU A 231 12.41 8.79 -8.19
N TYR A 232 12.16 7.48 -8.00
CA TYR A 232 13.02 6.43 -8.57
C TYR A 232 13.10 6.52 -10.10
N PHE A 233 12.02 6.94 -10.76
CA PHE A 233 11.96 7.04 -12.21
C PHE A 233 12.71 8.26 -12.75
N THR A 234 12.70 9.37 -12.01
CA THR A 234 13.31 10.64 -12.41
C THR A 234 14.76 10.76 -11.96
N ARG A 235 15.19 9.95 -10.98
CA ARG A 235 16.57 9.89 -10.49
C ARG A 235 17.46 8.85 -11.18
N ALA A 236 17.03 8.32 -12.31
CA ALA A 236 17.86 7.42 -13.08
C ALA A 236 19.15 8.14 -13.51
N LEU A 237 20.30 7.53 -13.20
CA LEU A 237 21.61 8.12 -13.48
C LEU A 237 21.93 8.11 -14.98
N SER A 238 22.81 9.03 -15.38
CA SER A 238 23.49 8.95 -16.67
C SER A 238 24.37 7.70 -16.74
N VAL A 239 24.89 7.40 -17.94
CA VAL A 239 25.80 6.25 -18.12
C VAL A 239 27.11 6.50 -17.38
N GLU A 240 27.59 7.73 -17.43
CA GLU A 240 28.84 8.18 -16.82
C GLU A 240 28.75 8.16 -15.30
N GLU A 241 27.65 8.68 -14.73
CA GLU A 241 27.40 8.66 -13.28
C GLU A 241 27.32 7.23 -12.76
N ALA A 242 26.63 6.34 -13.48
CA ALA A 242 26.47 4.95 -13.07
C ALA A 242 27.75 4.12 -13.22
N ALA A 243 28.68 4.52 -14.10
CA ALA A 243 29.96 3.83 -14.28
C ALA A 243 30.87 3.97 -13.06
N GLU A 244 30.75 5.08 -12.32
CA GLU A 244 31.51 5.36 -11.10
C GLU A 244 30.85 4.79 -9.83
N CYS A 245 29.64 4.24 -9.94
CA CYS A 245 28.91 3.71 -8.80
C CYS A 245 29.26 2.24 -8.51
N GLU A 246 29.19 1.89 -7.22
CA GLU A 246 28.99 0.48 -6.84
C GLU A 246 27.60 0.00 -7.27
N TRP A 247 27.46 -1.30 -7.52
CA TRP A 247 26.21 -1.91 -7.97
C TRP A 247 25.72 -2.94 -6.95
N ALA A 248 24.43 -2.90 -6.64
CA ALA A 248 23.77 -3.87 -5.79
C ALA A 248 22.90 -4.83 -6.61
N GLU A 249 22.84 -6.09 -6.20
CA GLU A 249 21.91 -7.07 -6.75
C GLU A 249 20.46 -6.76 -6.32
N VAL A 250 19.53 -7.06 -7.20
CA VAL A 250 18.08 -6.93 -6.99
C VAL A 250 17.51 -8.30 -6.62
N THR A 251 16.80 -8.37 -5.50
CA THR A 251 16.15 -9.59 -5.00
C THR A 251 14.64 -9.63 -5.28
#